data_AF-A0A1L3ZSL5-F1
#
_entry.id   AF-A0A1L3ZSL5-F1
#
_cell.length_a   1.000
_cell.length_b   1.000
_cell.length_c   1.000
_cell.angle_alpha   90.00
_cell.angle_beta   90.00
_cell.angle_gamma   90.00
#
_symmetry.space_group_name_H-M   'P 1'
#
loop_
_entity.id
_entity.type
_entity.pdbx_description
1 polymer ?
#
loop_
_entity_poly.entity_id
_entity_poly.type
_entity_poly.pdbx_seq_one_letter_code
_entity_poly.pdbx_strand_id
1 'polypeptide(L)' 'MPDIKLRRLPDRTPVKITITLSPELKKALDAYCKFYEKAYGRAEQPAEVASAILAHFLESDRAFQRSRPTAEHGTSSD' A
#
# COMPACT_ATOMS: atom_id res chain seq x y z
N MET A 1 12.54 -17.77 -8.18
CA MET A 1 11.50 -17.26 -7.27
C MET A 1 11.24 -15.81 -7.66
N PRO A 2 9.99 -15.37 -7.85
CA PRO A 2 9.75 -13.98 -8.27
C PRO A 2 10.08 -13.02 -7.12
N ASP A 3 11.03 -12.13 -7.36
CA ASP A 3 11.61 -11.19 -6.39
C ASP A 3 10.74 -9.93 -6.25
N ILE A 4 9.47 -10.11 -5.89
CA ILE A 4 8.52 -9.01 -5.69
C ILE A 4 8.48 -8.58 -4.22
N LYS A 5 8.68 -7.27 -3.98
CA LYS A 5 8.67 -6.68 -2.63
C LYS A 5 7.27 -6.58 -2.01
N LEU A 6 6.23 -6.54 -2.84
CA LEU A 6 4.85 -6.41 -2.38
C LEU A 6 4.26 -7.79 -2.05
N ARG A 7 3.84 -7.95 -0.79
CA ARG A 7 3.08 -9.13 -0.33
C ARG A 7 1.61 -9.01 -0.72
N ARG A 8 0.91 -10.14 -0.75
CA ARG A 8 -0.54 -10.20 -1.03
C ARG A 8 -1.33 -9.27 -0.10
N LEU A 9 -2.33 -8.58 -0.65
CA LEU A 9 -3.10 -7.56 0.06
C LEU A 9 -3.95 -8.18 1.17
N PRO A 10 -3.91 -7.64 2.41
CA PRO A 10 -4.83 -8.04 3.46
C PRO A 10 -6.23 -7.46 3.23
N ASP A 11 -7.25 -8.16 3.71
CA ASP A 11 -8.64 -7.67 3.70
C ASP A 11 -8.80 -6.61 4.81
N ARG A 12 -9.17 -5.37 4.43
CA ARG A 12 -9.35 -4.23 5.34
C ARG A 12 -10.53 -3.38 4.87
N THR A 13 -11.29 -2.78 5.79
CA THR A 13 -12.36 -1.82 5.44
C THR A 13 -11.74 -0.57 4.78
N PRO A 14 -12.02 -0.29 3.50
CA PRO A 14 -11.37 0.79 2.78
C PRO A 14 -11.96 2.16 3.13
N VAL A 15 -11.10 3.16 3.30
CA VAL A 15 -11.50 4.58 3.38
C VAL A 15 -11.15 5.24 2.05
N LYS A 16 -12.11 5.91 1.42
CA LYS A 16 -11.89 6.55 0.12
C LYS A 16 -11.12 7.87 0.28
N ILE A 17 -9.95 7.94 -0.34
CA ILE A 17 -9.15 9.17 -0.50
C ILE A 17 -9.00 9.43 -2.00
N THR A 18 -9.39 10.62 -2.46
CA THR A 18 -9.20 11.03 -3.86
C THR A 18 -7.86 11.75 -4.01
N ILE A 19 -7.00 11.24 -4.89
CA ILE A 19 -5.68 11.84 -5.20
C ILE A 19 -5.52 12.00 -6.71
N THR A 20 -4.79 13.03 -7.13
CA THR A 20 -4.38 13.22 -8.52
C THR A 20 -2.97 12.65 -8.70
N LEU A 21 -2.79 11.78 -9.70
CA LEU A 21 -1.50 11.19 -10.02
C LEU A 21 -0.91 11.84 -11.27
N SER A 22 0.42 11.91 -11.35
CA SER A 22 1.06 12.25 -12.62
C SER A 22 0.84 11.14 -13.65
N PRO A 23 0.81 11.47 -14.96
CA PRO A 23 0.72 10.46 -16.02
C PRO A 23 1.82 9.39 -15.93
N GLU A 24 3.03 9.78 -15.53
CA GLU A 24 4.19 8.90 -15.37
C GLU A 24 3.96 7.88 -14.26
N LEU A 25 3.45 8.33 -13.11
CA LEU A 25 3.15 7.44 -11.98
C LEU A 25 2.02 6.47 -12.33
N LYS A 26 0.99 6.92 -13.06
CA LYS A 26 -0.07 6.03 -13.54
C LYS A 26 0.48 4.94 -14.47
N LYS A 27 1.35 5.29 -15.43
CA LYS A 27 2.00 4.31 -16.32
C LYS A 27 2.83 3.29 -15.54
N ALA A 28 3.55 3.74 -14.51
CA ALA A 28 4.33 2.84 -13.64
C ALA A 28 3.42 1.88 -12.86
N LEU A 29 2.30 2.36 -12.32
CA LEU A 29 1.31 1.52 -11.63
C LEU A 29 0.69 0.48 -12.58
N ASP A 30 0.37 0.85 -13.82
CA ASP A 30 -0.15 -0.09 -14.83
C ASP A 30 0.86 -1.19 -15.16
N ALA A 31 2.13 -0.82 -15.34
CA ALA A 31 3.21 -1.79 -15.54
C ALA A 31 3.36 -2.71 -14.33
N TYR A 32 3.22 -2.17 -13.12
CA TYR A 32 3.29 -2.96 -11.89
C TYR A 32 2.12 -3.94 -11.77
N CYS A 33 0.89 -3.55 -12.14
CA CYS A 33 -0.26 -4.46 -12.14
C CYS A 33 -0.01 -5.67 -13.05
N LYS A 34 0.53 -5.44 -14.26
CA LYS A 34 0.92 -6.53 -15.18
C LYS A 34 2.01 -7.42 -14.62
N PHE A 35 2.97 -6.85 -13.88
CA PHE A 35 4.02 -7.62 -13.22
C PHE A 35 3.47 -8.47 -12.07
N TYR A 36 2.58 -7.90 -11.25
CA TYR A 36 1.90 -8.59 -10.16
C TYR A 36 1.03 -9.74 -10.66
N GLU A 37 0.27 -9.53 -11.74
CA GLU A 37 -0.54 -10.56 -12.38
C GLU A 37 0.33 -11.71 -12.90
N LYS A 38 1.46 -11.42 -13.54
CA LYS A 38 2.40 -12.47 -13.98
C LYS A 38 2.96 -13.28 -12.80
N ALA A 39 3.18 -12.64 -11.65
CA ALA A 39 3.74 -13.30 -10.48
C ALA A 39 2.71 -14.16 -9.73
N TYR A 40 1.46 -13.72 -9.65
CA TYR A 40 0.44 -14.31 -8.78
C TYR A 40 -0.80 -14.85 -9.51
N GLY A 41 -0.87 -14.72 -10.84
CA GLY A 41 -2.00 -15.14 -11.67
C GLY A 41 -3.28 -14.32 -11.44
N ARG A 42 -3.19 -13.18 -10.73
CA ARG A 42 -4.34 -12.34 -10.39
C ARG A 42 -4.09 -10.90 -10.80
N ALA A 43 -4.95 -10.41 -11.69
CA ALA A 43 -5.00 -8.99 -12.01
C ALA A 43 -5.55 -8.20 -10.81
N GLU A 44 -4.89 -7.08 -10.50
CA GLU A 44 -5.34 -6.11 -9.50
C GLU A 44 -5.49 -4.74 -10.17
N GLN A 45 -6.34 -3.88 -9.62
CA GLN A 45 -6.53 -2.54 -10.15
C GLN A 45 -5.37 -1.62 -9.71
N PRO A 46 -5.01 -0.59 -10.52
CA PRO A 46 -3.97 0.37 -10.14
C PRO A 46 -4.20 1.04 -8.79
N ALA A 47 -5.47 1.26 -8.39
CA ALA A 47 -5.82 1.82 -7.09
C ALA A 47 -5.49 0.88 -5.91
N GLU A 48 -5.73 -0.42 -6.07
CA GLU A 48 -5.40 -1.44 -5.06
C GLU A 48 -3.89 -1.58 -4.90
N VAL A 49 -3.19 -1.67 -6.04
CA VAL A 49 -1.72 -1.72 -6.07
C VAL A 49 -1.12 -0.46 -5.47
N ALA A 50 -1.64 0.73 -5.80
CA ALA A 50 -1.16 1.99 -5.21
C ALA A 50 -1.35 2.01 -3.70
N SER A 51 -2.54 1.65 -3.21
CA SER A 51 -2.85 1.62 -1.77
C SER A 51 -1.89 0.68 -1.02
N ALA A 52 -1.61 -0.48 -1.61
CA ALA A 52 -0.70 -1.45 -1.04
C ALA A 52 0.77 -1.01 -1.04
N ILE A 53 1.24 -0.39 -2.13
CA ILE A 53 2.59 0.16 -2.23
C ILE A 53 2.78 1.28 -1.21
N LEU A 54 1.79 2.16 -1.04
CA LEU A 54 1.82 3.23 -0.04
C LEU A 54 1.88 2.66 1.38
N ALA A 55 1.06 1.65 1.70
CA ALA A 55 1.12 0.97 2.99
C ALA A 55 2.51 0.36 3.24
N HIS A 56 3.05 -0.39 2.27
CA HIS A 56 4.37 -0.99 2.37
C HIS A 56 5.48 0.06 2.55
N PHE A 57 5.41 1.18 1.82
CA PHE A 57 6.35 2.28 1.95
C PHE A 57 6.33 2.85 3.37
N LEU A 58 5.16 3.18 3.90
CA LEU A 58 5.00 3.71 5.26
C LEU A 58 5.50 2.73 6.32
N GLU A 59 5.19 1.43 6.17
CA GLU A 59 5.68 0.37 7.07
C GLU A 59 7.21 0.21 7.02
N SER A 60 7.82 0.45 5.86
CA SER A 60 9.27 0.29 5.66
C SER A 60 10.10 1.48 6.18
N ASP A 61 9.50 2.67 6.30
CA ASP A 61 10.19 3.88 6.76
C ASP A 61 10.32 3.91 8.29
N ARG A 62 11.48 3.47 8.80
CA ARG A 62 11.78 3.43 10.24
C ARG A 62 11.77 4.81 10.89
N ALA A 63 12.17 5.86 10.17
CA ALA A 63 12.19 7.21 10.71
C ALA A 63 10.75 7.69 10.93
N PHE A 64 9.88 7.46 9.95
CA PHE A 64 8.45 7.70 10.07
C PHE A 64 7.80 6.88 11.20
N GLN A 65 8.11 5.58 11.30
CA GLN A 65 7.55 4.75 12.37
C GLN A 65 7.92 5.24 13.78
N ARG A 66 9.13 5.78 13.96
CA ARG A 66 9.59 6.34 15.25
C ARG A 66 8.94 7.67 15.60
N SER A 67 8.57 8.47 14.60
CA SER A 67 7.92 9.77 14.81
C SER A 67 6.40 9.68 14.84
N ARG A 68 5.82 8.55 14.41
CA ARG A 68 4.38 8.34 14.40
C ARG A 68 3.85 8.38 15.84
N PRO A 69 2.92 9.30 16.17
CA PRO A 69 2.30 9.29 17.48
C PRO A 69 1.62 7.93 17.67
N THR A 70 1.97 7.23 18.75
CA THR A 70 1.25 6.04 19.17
C THR A 70 -0.19 6.47 19.42
N ALA A 71 -1.14 5.97 18.62
CA ALA A 71 -2.56 6.24 18.85
C ALA A 71 -2.84 5.99 20.33
N GLU A 72 -3.38 7.02 20.98
CA GLU A 72 -3.48 7.17 22.42
C GLU A 72 -4.00 5.87 23.06
N HIS A 73 -3.28 5.41 24.09
CA HIS A 73 -3.88 4.51 25.05
C HIS A 73 -5.16 5.18 25.51
N GLY A 74 -6.32 4.62 25.16
CA GLY A 74 -7.55 4.88 25.87
C GLY A 74 -7.32 4.48 27.32
N THR A 75 -6.88 5.42 28.15
CA THR A 75 -7.03 5.36 29.59
C THR A 75 -8.54 5.37 29.85
N SER A 76 -9.15 4.19 29.81
CA SER A 76 -10.25 3.90 30.72
C SER A 76 -9.66 3.99 32.12
N SER A 77 -9.89 5.11 32.79
CA SER A 77 -9.88 5.16 34.23
C SER A 77 -11.30 4.87 34.70
N ASP A 78 -11.38 3.92 35.64
CA ASP A 78 -12.47 3.67 36.60
C ASP A 78 -13.20 4.93 37.07
#